data_AF-A0A2H6LBX2-F1
#
_entry.id   AF-A0A2H6LBX2-F1
#
_cell.length_a   1.000
_cell.length_b   1.000
_cell.length_c   1.000
_cell.angle_alpha   90.00
_cell.angle_beta   90.00
_cell.angle_gamma   90.00
#
_symmetry.space_group_name_H-M   'P 1'
#
loop_
_entity.id
_entity.type
_entity.pdbx_description
1 polymer ?
#
loop_
_entity_poly.entity_id
_entity_poly.type
_entity_poly.pdbx_seq_one_letter_code
_entity_poly.pdbx_strand_id
1 'polypeptide(L)'
;MWKTFYIKPNEIGILYHRSDFKKILQPGTYTYFGKHWQVTTYDLNQPEAKIENLELLLRNHSSELQEYLVVVRTGFNQAALVRWGQNWVSVPPNQLRAFWRGFIEVETHLFNVTESLALPGEFVQQLRGIALNGIKKFQISEYEIGLLYVQNNFVQPLESGEYAFWAIDRDVTVRTLSRIVPNPDFPLEEVLIERHPEFVAAYCEIVQLQNQQVAIARYQGKVIAILKPCSRKLFWRGVEVEVIDINTDATLPPRLIAELVSGLPETLALSRNCLHICEVPAQYLGLLYINQEFQTQLQPGMHVWWLFGRSLQTQVFDLRQQTLEVSGQDILSKDKVPLRLNLTAGYRIIDPLRAKNGLVDIVGYLYKELQFALRGAVGERTLDALLEDKGAIDNSIFEYIRQKTADYGIEVDSVGVKDIILPGEIKTILSKVVEAEKAAQANVVRRREETAATRSMLNTARVMEDNPVALRLKELEVLERIAEKIEKIQVNGSLDNILTELIRINR
;
A
#
# COMPACT_ATOMS: atom_id res chain seq x y z
N MET A 1 -73.99 -5.69 60.77
CA MET A 1 -73.82 -6.01 59.33
C MET A 1 -72.72 -7.04 59.24
N TRP A 2 -73.06 -8.25 58.82
CA TRP A 2 -72.11 -9.34 58.64
C TRP A 2 -71.42 -9.18 57.27
N LYS A 3 -70.11 -9.39 57.23
CA LYS A 3 -69.32 -9.29 56.00
C LYS A 3 -68.66 -10.65 55.78
N THR A 4 -68.94 -11.26 54.64
CA THR A 4 -68.42 -12.58 54.27
C THR A 4 -67.31 -12.41 53.26
N PHE A 5 -66.17 -13.07 53.50
CA PHE A 5 -65.01 -13.10 52.62
C PHE A 5 -64.80 -14.55 52.18
N TYR A 6 -64.68 -14.75 50.87
CA TYR A 6 -64.36 -16.05 50.28
C TYR A 6 -62.93 -16.02 49.76
N ILE A 7 -62.13 -17.00 50.18
CA ILE A 7 -60.74 -17.16 49.77
C ILE A 7 -60.65 -18.45 48.96
N LYS A 8 -60.16 -18.34 47.73
CA LYS A 8 -60.06 -19.48 46.81
C LYS A 8 -59.02 -20.51 47.30
N PRO A 9 -59.12 -21.78 46.85
CA PRO A 9 -58.15 -22.83 47.18
C PRO A 9 -56.67 -22.49 46.91
N ASN A 10 -56.39 -21.64 45.91
CA ASN A 10 -55.05 -21.20 45.53
C ASN A 10 -54.70 -19.80 46.07
N GLU A 11 -55.48 -19.24 46.99
CA GLU A 11 -55.27 -17.90 47.53
C GLU A 11 -55.08 -17.96 49.04
N ILE A 12 -54.38 -16.96 49.57
CA ILE A 12 -54.27 -16.70 51.00
C ILE A 12 -54.76 -15.29 51.29
N GLY A 13 -55.60 -15.13 52.31
CA GLY A 13 -56.16 -13.82 52.68
C GLY A 13 -55.46 -13.24 53.89
N ILE A 14 -55.05 -11.97 53.82
CA ILE A 14 -54.63 -11.23 55.01
C ILE A 14 -55.82 -10.40 55.51
N LEU A 15 -56.29 -10.67 56.73
CA LEU A 15 -57.42 -9.98 57.35
C LEU A 15 -56.95 -8.74 58.13
N TYR A 16 -57.54 -7.61 57.80
CA TYR A 16 -57.37 -6.34 58.47
C TYR A 16 -58.66 -5.90 59.16
N HIS A 17 -58.54 -5.28 60.33
CA HIS A 17 -59.63 -4.58 61.02
C HIS A 17 -59.20 -3.16 61.34
N ARG A 18 -59.85 -2.16 60.75
CA ARG A 18 -59.42 -0.74 60.85
C ARG A 18 -57.94 -0.55 60.47
N SER A 19 -57.51 -1.20 59.39
CA SER A 19 -56.13 -1.20 58.88
C SER A 19 -55.08 -1.85 59.77
N ASP A 20 -55.48 -2.46 60.88
CA ASP A 20 -54.61 -3.25 61.74
C ASP A 20 -54.69 -4.73 61.37
N PHE A 21 -53.55 -5.41 61.32
CA PHE A 21 -53.48 -6.84 60.98
C PHE A 21 -54.15 -7.67 62.09
N LYS A 22 -54.92 -8.69 61.68
CA LYS A 22 -55.60 -9.57 62.63
C LYS A 22 -55.28 -11.04 62.45
N LYS A 23 -55.29 -11.55 61.22
CA LYS A 23 -55.03 -12.96 60.97
C LYS A 23 -54.73 -13.23 59.50
N ILE A 24 -53.96 -14.27 59.25
CA ILE A 24 -53.88 -14.92 57.93
C ILE A 24 -55.01 -15.96 57.82
N LEU A 25 -55.74 -15.91 56.72
CA LEU A 25 -56.88 -16.75 56.43
C LEU A 25 -56.50 -17.75 55.33
N GLN A 26 -56.57 -19.03 55.66
CA GLN A 26 -56.43 -20.14 54.72
C GLN A 26 -57.66 -20.24 53.81
N PRO A 27 -57.62 -20.99 52.69
CA PRO A 27 -58.78 -21.17 51.81
C PRO A 27 -60.07 -21.55 52.54
N GLY A 28 -61.16 -20.85 52.24
CA GLY A 28 -62.44 -21.03 52.93
C GLY A 28 -63.31 -19.79 52.95
N THR A 29 -64.49 -19.93 53.56
CA THR A 29 -65.47 -18.85 53.72
C THR A 29 -65.46 -18.35 55.16
N TYR A 30 -65.16 -17.08 55.37
CA TYR A 30 -65.12 -16.46 56.70
C TYR A 30 -66.15 -15.34 56.80
N THR A 31 -66.89 -15.29 57.90
CA THR A 31 -67.89 -14.25 58.15
C THR A 31 -67.55 -13.50 59.43
N TYR A 32 -67.31 -12.19 59.29
CA TYR A 32 -66.99 -11.31 60.42
C TYR A 32 -68.11 -10.28 60.65
N PHE A 33 -68.35 -9.96 61.91
CA PHE A 33 -69.33 -8.94 62.30
C PHE A 33 -68.67 -7.56 62.41
N GLY A 34 -69.16 -6.57 61.64
CA GLY A 34 -68.69 -5.19 61.70
C GLY A 34 -68.37 -4.58 60.33
N LYS A 35 -68.35 -3.24 60.25
CA LYS A 35 -68.15 -2.51 58.97
C LYS A 35 -66.68 -2.36 58.54
N HIS A 36 -65.73 -2.52 59.47
CA HIS A 36 -64.32 -2.14 59.28
C HIS A 36 -63.38 -3.32 58.97
N TRP A 37 -63.93 -4.47 58.57
CA TRP A 37 -63.15 -5.63 58.15
C TRP A 37 -62.81 -5.53 56.65
N GLN A 38 -61.56 -5.82 56.30
CA GLN A 38 -61.04 -5.89 54.94
C GLN A 38 -60.14 -7.12 54.80
N VAL A 39 -60.18 -7.77 53.65
CA VAL A 39 -59.29 -8.91 53.33
C VAL A 39 -58.60 -8.60 52.02
N THR A 40 -57.27 -8.68 52.02
CA THR A 40 -56.46 -8.65 50.80
C THR A 40 -56.07 -10.07 50.46
N THR A 41 -56.47 -10.58 49.30
CA THR A 41 -56.13 -11.92 48.85
C THR A 41 -54.86 -11.89 47.98
N TYR A 42 -54.03 -12.91 48.14
CA TYR A 42 -52.81 -13.12 47.38
C TYR A 42 -52.85 -14.50 46.74
N ASP A 43 -52.48 -14.58 45.46
CA ASP A 43 -52.39 -15.84 44.73
C ASP A 43 -51.11 -16.58 45.12
N LEU A 44 -51.25 -17.80 45.62
CA LEU A 44 -50.14 -18.66 46.01
C LEU A 44 -49.36 -19.21 44.81
N ASN A 45 -49.93 -19.10 43.60
CA ASN A 45 -49.20 -19.39 42.36
C ASN A 45 -48.14 -18.31 42.05
N GLN A 46 -48.23 -17.14 42.68
CA GLN A 46 -47.18 -16.12 42.63
C GLN A 46 -46.29 -16.28 43.88
N PRO A 47 -45.03 -16.70 43.71
CA PRO A 47 -44.17 -17.07 44.85
C PRO A 47 -43.74 -15.86 45.68
N GLU A 48 -43.60 -14.68 45.07
CA GLU A 48 -43.24 -13.44 45.76
C GLU A 48 -44.48 -12.78 46.40
N ALA A 49 -44.47 -12.68 47.73
CA ALA A 49 -45.52 -12.06 48.52
C ALA A 49 -45.35 -10.53 48.53
N LYS A 50 -45.94 -9.85 47.54
CA LYS A 50 -45.94 -8.38 47.44
C LYS A 50 -46.96 -7.75 48.39
N ILE A 51 -46.68 -7.86 49.69
CA ILE A 51 -47.55 -7.35 50.75
C ILE A 51 -47.27 -5.87 51.00
N GLU A 52 -48.31 -5.03 51.01
CA GLU A 52 -48.20 -3.62 51.37
C GLU A 52 -47.81 -3.47 52.84
N ASN A 53 -46.86 -2.58 53.14
CA ASN A 53 -46.36 -2.34 54.51
C ASN A 53 -45.80 -3.59 55.22
N LEU A 54 -45.19 -4.52 54.46
CA LEU A 54 -44.55 -5.73 54.97
C LEU A 54 -43.63 -5.48 56.19
N GLU A 55 -42.87 -4.39 56.19
CA GLU A 55 -41.99 -4.01 57.32
C GLU A 55 -42.75 -3.80 58.63
N LEU A 56 -43.88 -3.09 58.58
CA LEU A 56 -44.73 -2.82 59.75
C LEU A 56 -45.36 -4.12 60.27
N LEU A 57 -45.80 -4.97 59.34
CA LEU A 57 -46.41 -6.27 59.66
C LEU A 57 -45.42 -7.22 60.33
N LEU A 58 -44.19 -7.32 59.81
CA LEU A 58 -43.15 -8.15 60.41
C LEU A 58 -42.69 -7.62 61.77
N ARG A 59 -42.70 -6.30 61.99
CA ARG A 59 -42.33 -5.71 63.28
C ARG A 59 -43.31 -6.09 64.39
N ASN A 60 -44.60 -6.12 64.09
CA ASN A 60 -45.66 -6.32 65.09
C ASN A 60 -46.12 -7.79 65.20
N HIS A 61 -46.02 -8.57 64.12
CA HIS A 61 -46.59 -9.93 64.02
C HIS A 61 -45.63 -10.95 63.38
N SER A 62 -44.33 -10.85 63.63
CA SER A 62 -43.31 -11.75 63.04
C SER A 62 -43.59 -13.25 63.26
N SER A 63 -43.99 -13.66 64.45
CA SER A 63 -44.20 -15.07 64.79
C SER A 63 -45.34 -15.72 64.00
N GLU A 64 -46.43 -14.99 63.77
CA GLU A 64 -47.59 -15.48 63.01
C GLU A 64 -47.30 -15.52 61.50
N LEU A 65 -46.45 -14.63 61.02
CA LEU A 65 -46.10 -14.53 59.59
C LEU A 65 -45.02 -15.55 59.18
N GLN A 66 -44.10 -15.93 60.05
CA GLN A 66 -43.03 -16.91 59.77
C GLN A 66 -43.55 -18.32 59.45
N GLU A 67 -44.75 -18.66 59.91
CA GLU A 67 -45.40 -19.92 59.56
C GLU A 67 -45.77 -19.99 58.07
N TYR A 68 -46.07 -18.85 57.45
CA TYR A 68 -46.60 -18.74 56.09
C TYR A 68 -45.67 -18.03 55.11
N LEU A 69 -44.63 -17.33 55.60
CA LEU A 69 -43.70 -16.55 54.79
C LEU A 69 -42.25 -16.91 55.08
N VAL A 70 -41.47 -17.06 54.02
CA VAL A 70 -40.00 -17.02 54.04
C VAL A 70 -39.58 -15.58 53.80
N VAL A 71 -39.06 -14.92 54.83
CA VAL A 71 -38.62 -13.52 54.76
C VAL A 71 -37.14 -13.46 54.49
N VAL A 72 -36.76 -12.80 53.39
CA VAL A 72 -35.38 -12.54 53.01
C VAL A 72 -35.09 -11.07 53.25
N ARG A 73 -34.28 -10.79 54.26
CA ARG A 73 -33.79 -9.45 54.59
C ARG A 73 -32.31 -9.37 54.25
N THR A 74 -31.96 -8.61 53.23
CA THR A 74 -30.57 -8.36 52.87
C THR A 74 -30.07 -7.09 53.56
N GLY A 75 -28.93 -7.18 54.24
CA GLY A 75 -28.21 -6.02 54.77
C GLY A 75 -27.55 -5.16 53.68
N PHE A 76 -26.84 -4.10 54.08
CA PHE A 76 -26.14 -3.19 53.14
C PHE A 76 -25.05 -3.88 52.30
N ASN A 77 -24.42 -4.93 52.83
CA ASN A 77 -23.32 -5.66 52.19
C ASN A 77 -23.73 -7.07 51.77
N GLN A 78 -25.02 -7.40 51.83
CA GLN A 78 -25.52 -8.75 51.56
C GLN A 78 -26.41 -8.74 50.33
N ALA A 79 -26.28 -9.75 49.48
CA ALA A 79 -27.26 -10.05 48.44
C ALA A 79 -27.79 -11.48 48.68
N ALA A 80 -28.99 -11.76 48.21
CA ALA A 80 -29.55 -13.10 48.31
C ALA A 80 -29.89 -13.68 46.94
N LEU A 81 -29.74 -15.00 46.81
CA LEU A 81 -30.40 -15.76 45.76
C LEU A 81 -31.53 -16.55 46.38
N VAL A 82 -32.71 -16.40 45.80
CA VAL A 82 -33.90 -17.15 46.20
C VAL A 82 -34.29 -18.07 45.06
N ARG A 83 -34.31 -19.37 45.34
CA ARG A 83 -34.78 -20.40 44.42
C ARG A 83 -36.21 -20.75 44.78
N TRP A 84 -37.11 -20.77 43.80
CA TRP A 84 -38.44 -21.34 43.97
C TRP A 84 -38.78 -22.26 42.79
N GLY A 85 -38.95 -23.55 43.08
CA GLY A 85 -39.09 -24.56 42.02
C GLY A 85 -37.91 -24.55 41.05
N GLN A 86 -38.16 -24.22 39.78
CA GLN A 86 -37.12 -24.11 38.73
C GLN A 86 -36.63 -22.66 38.48
N ASN A 87 -37.21 -21.67 39.15
CA ASN A 87 -36.91 -20.27 38.92
C ASN A 87 -36.00 -19.70 40.01
N TRP A 88 -35.27 -18.66 39.64
CA TRP A 88 -34.37 -17.95 40.53
C TRP A 88 -34.66 -16.46 40.51
N VAL A 89 -34.48 -15.80 41.64
CA VAL A 89 -34.43 -14.35 41.73
C VAL A 89 -33.29 -13.90 42.63
N SER A 90 -32.59 -12.87 42.18
CA SER A 90 -31.62 -12.12 42.95
C SER A 90 -32.32 -11.02 43.75
N VAL A 91 -31.97 -10.94 45.04
CA VAL A 91 -32.37 -9.88 45.95
C VAL A 91 -31.12 -9.02 46.22
N PRO A 92 -31.06 -7.79 45.68
CA PRO A 92 -29.92 -6.89 45.92
C PRO A 92 -29.86 -6.42 47.39
N PRO A 93 -28.76 -5.73 47.79
CA PRO A 93 -28.60 -5.23 49.14
C PRO A 93 -29.68 -4.25 49.57
N ASN A 94 -29.90 -4.19 50.88
CA ASN A 94 -30.88 -3.33 51.52
C ASN A 94 -32.32 -3.52 50.98
N GLN A 95 -32.72 -4.77 50.75
CA GLN A 95 -34.08 -5.11 50.37
C GLN A 95 -34.71 -6.06 51.38
N LEU A 96 -36.02 -5.92 51.51
CA LEU A 96 -36.86 -6.85 52.25
C LEU A 96 -37.85 -7.46 51.26
N ARG A 97 -37.77 -8.78 51.10
CA ARG A 97 -38.72 -9.55 50.29
C ARG A 97 -39.29 -10.69 51.10
N ALA A 98 -40.54 -11.03 50.82
CA ALA A 98 -41.21 -12.17 51.42
C ALA A 98 -41.69 -13.12 50.32
N PHE A 99 -41.63 -14.41 50.60
CA PHE A 99 -42.07 -15.47 49.70
C PHE A 99 -43.03 -16.39 50.44
N TRP A 100 -44.08 -16.86 49.77
CA TRP A 100 -45.06 -17.75 50.40
C TRP A 100 -44.47 -19.13 50.68
N ARG A 101 -44.66 -19.64 51.89
CA ARG A 101 -44.23 -20.97 52.33
C ARG A 101 -45.37 -21.97 52.07
N GLY A 102 -45.11 -23.02 51.29
CA GLY A 102 -45.99 -24.21 51.24
C GLY A 102 -46.28 -24.78 49.85
N PHE A 103 -46.66 -23.95 48.87
CA PHE A 103 -47.08 -24.46 47.54
C PHE A 103 -45.88 -24.70 46.60
N ILE A 104 -44.84 -23.87 46.74
CA ILE A 104 -43.56 -23.99 46.04
C ILE A 104 -42.47 -23.96 47.12
N GLU A 105 -41.51 -24.88 47.06
CA GLU A 105 -40.38 -24.87 47.97
C GLU A 105 -39.48 -23.66 47.66
N VAL A 106 -39.20 -22.85 48.68
CA VAL A 106 -38.40 -21.64 48.57
C VAL A 106 -37.13 -21.80 49.38
N GLU A 107 -35.99 -21.78 48.71
CA GLU A 107 -34.66 -21.82 49.32
C GLU A 107 -34.00 -20.46 49.21
N THR A 108 -33.30 -20.04 50.26
CA THR A 108 -32.69 -18.72 50.35
C THR A 108 -31.21 -18.84 50.69
N HIS A 109 -30.36 -18.27 49.85
CA HIS A 109 -28.91 -18.23 50.06
C HIS A 109 -28.44 -16.79 50.18
N LEU A 110 -27.79 -16.45 51.28
CA LEU A 110 -27.23 -15.12 51.52
C LEU A 110 -25.74 -15.08 51.20
N PHE A 111 -25.31 -14.03 50.51
CA PHE A 111 -23.93 -13.80 50.09
C PHE A 111 -23.44 -12.44 50.58
N ASN A 112 -22.20 -12.38 51.07
CA ASN A 112 -21.55 -11.12 51.43
C ASN A 112 -20.81 -10.55 50.21
N VAL A 113 -21.35 -9.48 49.63
CA VAL A 113 -20.87 -8.86 48.38
C VAL A 113 -19.59 -8.04 48.59
N THR A 114 -19.26 -7.69 49.85
CA THR A 114 -18.02 -6.96 50.17
C THR A 114 -16.80 -7.88 50.25
N GLU A 115 -16.98 -9.09 50.76
CA GLU A 115 -15.90 -10.08 50.91
C GLU A 115 -15.55 -10.76 49.59
N SER A 116 -16.58 -11.15 48.82
CA SER A 116 -16.40 -11.75 47.50
C SER A 116 -17.51 -11.33 46.56
N LEU A 117 -17.12 -10.80 45.41
CA LEU A 117 -18.06 -10.51 44.32
C LEU A 117 -18.40 -11.77 43.51
N ALA A 118 -17.59 -12.84 43.61
CA ALA A 118 -17.76 -14.07 42.85
C ALA A 118 -18.82 -14.98 43.48
N LEU A 119 -19.74 -15.50 42.68
CA LEU A 119 -20.65 -16.56 43.11
C LEU A 119 -19.92 -17.91 43.12
N PRO A 120 -20.19 -18.79 44.10
CA PRO A 120 -19.66 -20.14 44.10
C PRO A 120 -20.09 -20.94 42.86
N GLY A 121 -19.22 -21.80 42.35
CA GLY A 121 -19.43 -22.54 41.09
C GLY A 121 -20.71 -23.37 41.03
N GLU A 122 -21.16 -23.90 42.17
CA GLU A 122 -22.43 -24.65 42.27
C GLU A 122 -23.64 -23.81 41.83
N PHE A 123 -23.69 -22.54 42.26
CA PHE A 123 -24.75 -21.62 41.86
C PHE A 123 -24.61 -21.16 40.41
N VAL A 124 -23.37 -21.01 39.92
CA VAL A 124 -23.14 -20.63 38.52
C VAL A 124 -23.72 -21.69 37.58
N GLN A 125 -23.49 -22.97 37.88
CA GLN A 125 -24.04 -24.09 37.10
C GLN A 125 -25.57 -24.14 37.16
N GLN A 126 -26.16 -23.98 38.35
CA GLN A 126 -27.62 -23.98 38.53
C GLN A 126 -28.30 -22.80 37.85
N LEU A 127 -27.59 -21.68 37.70
CA LEU A 127 -28.10 -20.48 37.04
C LEU A 127 -27.87 -20.49 35.53
N ARG A 128 -27.33 -21.55 34.92
CA ARG A 128 -27.04 -21.58 33.48
C ARG A 128 -28.31 -21.30 32.65
N GLY A 129 -28.23 -20.34 31.73
CA GLY A 129 -29.36 -19.92 30.89
C GLY A 129 -30.37 -18.96 31.54
N ILE A 130 -30.21 -18.61 32.82
CA ILE A 130 -31.13 -17.70 33.54
C ILE A 130 -30.50 -16.30 33.65
N ALA A 131 -31.17 -15.24 33.20
CA ALA A 131 -30.70 -13.88 33.43
C ALA A 131 -31.24 -13.34 34.77
N LEU A 132 -30.35 -12.91 35.66
CA LEU A 132 -30.72 -12.33 36.96
C LEU A 132 -30.21 -10.89 37.07
N ASN A 133 -31.04 -10.02 37.65
CA ASN A 133 -30.68 -8.62 37.85
C ASN A 133 -29.52 -8.49 38.84
N GLY A 134 -28.52 -7.67 38.51
CA GLY A 134 -27.37 -7.44 39.38
C GLY A 134 -26.33 -8.58 39.38
N ILE A 135 -26.46 -9.58 38.51
CA ILE A 135 -25.44 -10.62 38.30
C ILE A 135 -25.01 -10.59 36.84
N LYS A 136 -23.70 -10.45 36.59
CA LYS A 136 -23.10 -10.61 35.27
C LYS A 136 -22.42 -11.98 35.18
N LYS A 137 -22.65 -12.67 34.07
CA LYS A 137 -22.06 -13.99 33.80
C LYS A 137 -21.05 -13.88 32.68
N PHE A 138 -19.97 -14.62 32.83
CA PHE A 138 -18.88 -14.67 31.88
C PHE A 138 -18.50 -16.13 31.67
N GLN A 139 -18.34 -16.50 30.41
CA GLN A 139 -17.86 -17.81 30.01
C GLN A 139 -16.48 -17.60 29.40
N ILE A 140 -15.50 -18.36 29.91
CA ILE A 140 -14.12 -18.32 29.44
C ILE A 140 -13.80 -19.68 28.83
N SER A 141 -13.45 -19.68 27.55
CA SER A 141 -13.09 -20.88 26.80
C SER A 141 -11.73 -21.44 27.25
N GLU A 142 -11.46 -22.72 26.98
CA GLU A 142 -10.18 -23.37 27.33
C GLU A 142 -8.94 -22.71 26.70
N TYR A 143 -9.11 -22.09 25.54
CA TYR A 143 -8.06 -21.39 24.82
C TYR A 143 -7.95 -19.90 25.18
N GLU A 144 -8.73 -19.42 26.16
CA GLU A 144 -8.75 -18.03 26.59
C GLU A 144 -8.41 -17.91 28.07
N ILE A 145 -7.97 -16.72 28.46
CA ILE A 145 -7.85 -16.30 29.86
C ILE A 145 -8.68 -15.04 30.04
N GLY A 146 -9.54 -15.04 31.06
CA GLY A 146 -10.35 -13.87 31.39
C GLY A 146 -9.62 -12.97 32.36
N LEU A 147 -9.48 -11.69 32.05
CA LEU A 147 -8.97 -10.70 32.99
C LEU A 147 -10.15 -10.00 33.66
N LEU A 148 -10.31 -10.20 34.97
CA LEU A 148 -11.39 -9.59 35.76
C LEU A 148 -11.04 -8.15 36.11
N TYR A 149 -11.91 -7.23 35.72
CA TYR A 149 -11.84 -5.82 36.07
C TYR A 149 -13.02 -5.42 36.93
N VAL A 150 -12.75 -4.79 38.07
CA VAL A 150 -13.76 -4.18 38.95
C VAL A 150 -13.49 -2.69 39.02
N GLN A 151 -14.47 -1.88 38.63
CA GLN A 151 -14.31 -0.42 38.50
C GLN A 151 -13.08 -0.05 37.66
N ASN A 152 -12.86 -0.77 36.56
CA ASN A 152 -11.73 -0.62 35.64
C ASN A 152 -10.33 -0.91 36.23
N ASN A 153 -10.25 -1.46 37.44
CA ASN A 153 -9.00 -1.96 38.02
C ASN A 153 -8.91 -3.47 37.83
N PHE A 154 -7.74 -3.96 37.38
CA PHE A 154 -7.49 -5.39 37.30
C PHE A 154 -7.48 -6.00 38.71
N VAL A 155 -8.15 -7.13 38.88
CA VAL A 155 -8.24 -7.83 40.17
C VAL A 155 -7.52 -9.17 40.11
N GLN A 156 -7.88 -10.03 39.15
CA GLN A 156 -7.30 -11.36 39.00
C GLN A 156 -7.50 -11.93 37.59
N PRO A 157 -6.63 -12.86 37.16
CA PRO A 157 -6.89 -13.70 36.01
C PRO A 157 -7.89 -14.81 36.36
N LEU A 158 -8.71 -15.19 35.39
CA LEU A 158 -9.69 -16.25 35.45
C LEU A 158 -9.33 -17.31 34.42
N GLU A 159 -9.15 -18.55 34.88
CA GLU A 159 -8.92 -19.72 34.02
C GLU A 159 -10.23 -20.14 33.33
N SER A 160 -10.15 -21.10 32.42
CA SER A 160 -11.31 -21.63 31.69
C SER A 160 -12.44 -22.08 32.62
N GLY A 161 -13.66 -21.63 32.36
CA GLY A 161 -14.81 -21.93 33.21
C GLY A 161 -15.97 -20.95 33.04
N GLU A 162 -17.05 -21.22 33.77
CA GLU A 162 -18.20 -20.33 33.90
C GLU A 162 -18.09 -19.57 35.22
N TYR A 163 -18.18 -18.25 35.16
CA TYR A 163 -18.11 -17.37 36.32
C TYR A 163 -19.33 -16.45 36.36
N ALA A 164 -19.80 -16.15 37.56
CA ALA A 164 -20.81 -15.13 37.79
C ALA A 164 -20.36 -14.19 38.90
N PHE A 165 -20.57 -12.90 38.70
CA PHE A 165 -20.20 -11.86 39.67
C PHE A 165 -21.37 -10.94 39.97
N TRP A 166 -21.48 -10.53 41.22
CA TRP A 166 -22.38 -9.49 41.66
C TRP A 166 -21.94 -8.12 41.10
N ALA A 167 -22.85 -7.44 40.41
CA ALA A 167 -22.63 -6.15 39.74
C ALA A 167 -23.76 -5.17 40.13
N ILE A 168 -23.91 -4.91 41.43
CA ILE A 168 -25.03 -4.14 41.98
C ILE A 168 -24.64 -2.68 42.27
N ASP A 169 -23.41 -2.46 42.72
CA ASP A 169 -22.83 -1.15 43.06
C ASP A 169 -21.47 -0.90 42.38
N ARG A 170 -20.89 -1.94 41.77
CA ARG A 170 -19.60 -1.91 41.08
C ARG A 170 -19.78 -2.43 39.67
N ASP A 171 -19.14 -1.76 38.71
CA ASP A 171 -19.05 -2.30 37.37
C ASP A 171 -18.02 -3.42 37.34
N VAL A 172 -18.48 -4.60 36.95
CA VAL A 172 -17.66 -5.80 36.76
C VAL A 172 -17.62 -6.11 35.28
N THR A 173 -16.42 -6.23 34.74
CA THR A 173 -16.17 -6.59 33.34
C THR A 173 -15.08 -7.65 33.29
N VAL A 174 -15.19 -8.57 32.34
CA VAL A 174 -14.14 -9.54 32.05
C VAL A 174 -13.71 -9.32 30.61
N ARG A 175 -12.40 -9.11 30.41
CA ARG A 175 -11.80 -9.03 29.08
C ARG A 175 -11.11 -10.35 28.79
N THR A 176 -11.55 -11.07 27.76
CA THR A 176 -10.94 -12.35 27.38
C THR A 176 -9.75 -12.11 26.45
N LEU A 177 -8.66 -12.83 26.71
CA LEU A 177 -7.47 -12.85 25.86
C LEU A 177 -7.26 -14.28 25.35
N SER A 178 -7.05 -14.42 24.04
CA SER A 178 -6.70 -15.71 23.45
C SER A 178 -5.27 -16.10 23.81
N ARG A 179 -5.08 -17.33 24.28
CA ARG A 179 -3.78 -17.98 24.49
C ARG A 179 -3.18 -18.54 23.19
N ILE A 180 -4.01 -18.69 22.15
CA ILE A 180 -3.56 -19.18 20.84
C ILE A 180 -2.82 -18.08 20.08
N VAL A 181 -3.29 -16.84 20.21
CA VAL A 181 -2.66 -15.68 19.59
C VAL A 181 -1.37 -15.35 20.37
N PRO A 182 -0.18 -15.41 19.76
CA PRO A 182 1.09 -15.23 20.50
C PRO A 182 1.29 -13.83 21.09
N ASN A 183 0.66 -12.82 20.50
CA ASN A 183 0.71 -11.42 20.92
C ASN A 183 -0.71 -10.83 20.84
N PRO A 184 -1.57 -11.11 21.83
CA PRO A 184 -2.86 -10.44 21.92
C PRO A 184 -2.66 -8.98 22.35
N ASP A 185 -3.66 -8.14 22.11
CA ASP A 185 -3.66 -6.76 22.62
C ASP A 185 -4.02 -6.79 24.12
N PHE A 186 -3.03 -6.56 24.99
CA PHE A 186 -3.25 -6.64 26.43
C PHE A 186 -3.96 -5.35 26.91
N PRO A 187 -5.08 -5.46 27.65
CA PRO A 187 -5.76 -4.29 28.16
C PRO A 187 -4.97 -3.64 29.28
N LEU A 188 -4.73 -2.32 29.16
CA LEU A 188 -4.00 -1.53 30.16
C LEU A 188 -2.62 -2.15 30.49
N GLU A 189 -1.81 -2.43 29.47
CA GLU A 189 -0.51 -3.12 29.60
C GLU A 189 0.37 -2.51 30.70
N GLU A 190 0.50 -1.19 30.73
CA GLU A 190 1.31 -0.48 31.73
C GLU A 190 0.86 -0.78 33.16
N VAL A 191 -0.46 -0.84 33.40
CA VAL A 191 -1.02 -1.14 34.72
C VAL A 191 -0.72 -2.58 35.12
N LEU A 192 -0.83 -3.53 34.19
CA LEU A 192 -0.48 -4.94 34.44
C LEU A 192 1.00 -5.08 34.78
N ILE A 193 1.87 -4.36 34.07
CA ILE A 193 3.31 -4.42 34.30
C ILE A 193 3.70 -3.78 35.65
N GLU A 194 3.13 -2.63 36.00
CA GLU A 194 3.56 -1.87 37.18
C GLU A 194 2.89 -2.34 38.48
N ARG A 195 1.60 -2.70 38.43
CA ARG A 195 0.81 -2.99 39.62
C ARG A 195 0.59 -4.48 39.88
N HIS A 196 0.80 -5.33 38.88
CA HIS A 196 0.51 -6.77 38.95
C HIS A 196 1.68 -7.64 38.43
N PRO A 197 2.89 -7.52 39.02
CA PRO A 197 4.05 -8.31 38.61
C PRO A 197 3.82 -9.82 38.74
N GLU A 198 2.93 -10.26 39.64
CA GLU A 198 2.54 -11.66 39.82
C GLU A 198 1.88 -12.27 38.57
N PHE A 199 1.00 -11.51 37.90
CA PHE A 199 0.36 -11.95 36.66
C PHE A 199 1.40 -12.08 35.55
N VAL A 200 2.27 -11.08 35.45
CA VAL A 200 3.32 -11.05 34.43
C VAL A 200 4.29 -12.22 34.64
N ALA A 201 4.78 -12.45 35.87
CA ALA A 201 5.70 -13.55 36.16
C ALA A 201 5.11 -14.94 35.86
N ALA A 202 3.80 -15.10 36.04
CA ALA A 202 3.12 -16.37 35.78
C ALA A 202 2.91 -16.63 34.29
N TYR A 203 2.41 -15.64 33.53
CA TYR A 203 1.88 -15.86 32.18
C TYR A 203 2.65 -15.15 31.06
N CYS A 204 3.37 -14.06 31.35
CA CYS A 204 3.93 -13.18 30.32
C CYS A 204 5.44 -12.96 30.45
N GLU A 205 6.04 -12.36 29.42
CA GLU A 205 7.39 -11.84 29.42
C GLU A 205 7.35 -10.35 29.05
N ILE A 206 8.13 -9.54 29.76
CA ILE A 206 8.24 -8.09 29.50
C ILE A 206 9.41 -7.87 28.56
N VAL A 207 9.14 -7.22 27.44
CA VAL A 207 10.19 -6.69 26.56
C VAL A 207 10.24 -5.18 26.75
N GLN A 208 11.38 -4.68 27.19
CA GLN A 208 11.63 -3.25 27.35
C GLN A 208 12.84 -2.85 26.51
N LEU A 209 12.62 -1.97 25.54
CA LEU A 209 13.65 -1.51 24.61
C LEU A 209 14.17 -0.13 24.99
N GLN A 210 15.44 0.09 24.71
CA GLN A 210 16.08 1.40 24.84
C GLN A 210 15.88 2.25 23.57
N ASN A 211 16.40 3.48 23.58
CA ASN A 211 16.19 4.48 22.52
C ASN A 211 16.78 4.10 21.14
N GLN A 212 17.70 3.14 21.10
CA GLN A 212 18.37 2.69 19.87
C GLN A 212 18.30 1.17 19.71
N GLN A 213 17.26 0.56 20.27
CA GLN A 213 17.03 -0.87 20.17
C GLN A 213 15.71 -1.11 19.46
N VAL A 214 15.77 -1.97 18.45
CA VAL A 214 14.59 -2.53 17.78
C VAL A 214 14.51 -3.97 18.22
N ALA A 215 13.32 -4.53 18.36
CA ALA A 215 13.21 -5.97 18.58
C ALA A 215 12.25 -6.63 17.62
N ILE A 216 12.59 -7.86 17.24
CA ILE A 216 11.75 -8.74 16.46
C ILE A 216 11.29 -9.84 17.39
N ALA A 217 9.99 -9.86 17.67
CA ALA A 217 9.35 -10.92 18.44
C ALA A 217 8.93 -12.04 17.50
N ARG A 218 9.28 -13.28 17.85
CA ARG A 218 8.99 -14.49 17.10
C ARG A 218 8.29 -15.52 17.97
N TYR A 219 7.37 -16.25 17.36
CA TYR A 219 6.74 -17.41 17.98
C TYR A 219 6.82 -18.58 17.01
N GLN A 220 7.42 -19.69 17.45
CA GLN A 220 7.67 -20.88 16.63
C GLN A 220 8.40 -20.54 15.30
N GLY A 221 9.39 -19.63 15.37
CA GLY A 221 10.17 -19.19 14.21
C GLY A 221 9.45 -18.23 13.26
N LYS A 222 8.20 -17.83 13.53
CA LYS A 222 7.46 -16.82 12.74
C LYS A 222 7.49 -15.46 13.41
N VAL A 223 7.71 -14.39 12.64
CA VAL A 223 7.66 -13.01 13.13
C VAL A 223 6.23 -12.63 13.47
N ILE A 224 5.99 -12.23 14.72
CA ILE A 224 4.65 -11.84 15.21
C ILE A 224 4.55 -10.34 15.50
N ALA A 225 5.67 -9.67 15.78
CA ALA A 225 5.71 -8.24 16.03
C ALA A 225 7.11 -7.66 15.82
N ILE A 226 7.16 -6.41 15.37
CA ILE A 226 8.38 -5.59 15.34
C ILE A 226 8.17 -4.43 16.29
N LEU A 227 9.03 -4.33 17.30
CA LEU A 227 8.95 -3.36 18.36
C LEU A 227 9.83 -2.15 18.05
N LYS A 228 9.25 -0.97 18.24
CA LYS A 228 9.94 0.31 18.02
C LYS A 228 10.87 0.62 19.21
N PRO A 229 11.89 1.48 19.04
CA PRO A 229 12.70 1.94 20.17
C PRO A 229 11.87 2.61 21.26
N CYS A 230 12.35 2.52 22.51
CA CYS A 230 11.64 2.97 23.72
C CYS A 230 10.27 2.31 23.95
N SER A 231 9.95 1.21 23.26
CA SER A 231 8.70 0.50 23.53
C SER A 231 8.85 -0.46 24.70
N ARG A 232 7.76 -0.59 25.45
CA ARG A 232 7.57 -1.58 26.50
C ARG A 232 6.33 -2.37 26.15
N LYS A 233 6.45 -3.68 25.99
CA LYS A 233 5.34 -4.54 25.58
C LYS A 233 5.35 -5.88 26.30
N LEU A 234 4.16 -6.42 26.55
CA LEU A 234 3.96 -7.77 27.07
C LEU A 234 3.78 -8.77 25.94
N PHE A 235 4.38 -9.95 26.11
CA PHE A 235 4.12 -11.12 25.28
C PHE A 235 3.76 -12.30 26.17
N TRP A 236 3.03 -13.28 25.63
CA TRP A 236 2.91 -14.57 26.31
C TRP A 236 4.29 -15.23 26.45
N ARG A 237 4.48 -16.03 27.51
CA ARG A 237 5.71 -16.81 27.69
C ARG A 237 5.98 -17.72 26.50
N GLY A 238 7.25 -17.83 26.12
CA GLY A 238 7.70 -18.63 24.97
C GLY A 238 7.78 -17.87 23.64
N VAL A 239 7.59 -16.55 23.65
CA VAL A 239 7.94 -15.69 22.52
C VAL A 239 9.44 -15.38 22.57
N GLU A 240 10.15 -15.71 21.51
CA GLU A 240 11.57 -15.40 21.36
C GLU A 240 11.74 -13.97 20.85
N VAL A 241 12.57 -13.16 21.51
CA VAL A 241 12.73 -11.75 21.18
C VAL A 241 14.18 -11.48 20.83
N GLU A 242 14.43 -11.16 19.56
CA GLU A 242 15.75 -10.75 19.07
C GLU A 242 15.85 -9.23 19.14
N VAL A 243 16.71 -8.71 20.02
CA VAL A 243 16.99 -7.28 20.14
C VAL A 243 18.17 -6.90 19.25
N ILE A 244 17.96 -5.90 18.40
CA ILE A 244 18.91 -5.38 17.42
C ILE A 244 19.25 -3.94 17.82
N ASP A 245 20.53 -3.68 18.00
CA ASP A 245 21.04 -2.33 18.22
C ASP A 245 21.19 -1.60 16.88
N ILE A 246 20.62 -0.40 16.77
CA ILE A 246 20.63 0.44 15.56
C ILE A 246 21.52 1.69 15.69
N ASN A 247 22.43 1.72 16.67
CA ASN A 247 23.31 2.86 16.94
C ASN A 247 24.26 3.17 15.76
N THR A 248 25.02 2.18 15.29
CA THR A 248 26.09 2.37 14.31
C THR A 248 25.65 2.20 12.86
N ASP A 249 24.79 1.22 12.60
CA ASP A 249 24.27 0.95 11.27
C ASP A 249 22.83 0.45 11.37
N ALA A 250 21.90 1.11 10.70
CA ALA A 250 20.52 0.65 10.62
C ALA A 250 20.29 -0.35 9.48
N THR A 251 21.34 -0.71 8.76
CA THR A 251 21.25 -1.67 7.65
C THR A 251 20.85 -3.04 8.18
N LEU A 252 19.86 -3.66 7.53
CA LEU A 252 19.44 -5.01 7.87
C LEU A 252 20.43 -6.03 7.28
N PRO A 253 20.86 -7.03 8.06
CA PRO A 253 21.63 -8.14 7.54
C PRO A 253 20.82 -8.97 6.52
N PRO A 254 21.48 -9.63 5.54
CA PRO A 254 20.82 -10.36 4.46
C PRO A 254 19.79 -11.41 4.93
N ARG A 255 20.06 -12.07 6.07
CA ARG A 255 19.13 -13.02 6.70
C ARG A 255 17.78 -12.37 7.03
N LEU A 256 17.80 -11.17 7.60
CA LEU A 256 16.58 -10.43 7.97
C LEU A 256 15.89 -9.82 6.76
N ILE A 257 16.64 -9.45 5.71
CA ILE A 257 16.05 -9.00 4.44
C ILE A 257 15.17 -10.11 3.84
N ALA A 258 15.70 -11.34 3.74
CA ALA A 258 14.95 -12.47 3.22
C ALA A 258 13.67 -12.76 4.05
N GLU A 259 13.76 -12.64 5.38
CA GLU A 259 12.65 -12.88 6.30
C GLU A 259 11.59 -11.75 6.26
N LEU A 260 12.01 -10.49 6.25
CA LEU A 260 11.12 -9.33 6.45
C LEU A 260 10.64 -8.68 5.15
N VAL A 261 11.30 -8.94 4.02
CA VAL A 261 10.96 -8.35 2.72
C VAL A 261 10.48 -9.40 1.71
N SER A 262 10.92 -10.65 1.83
CA SER A 262 10.50 -11.75 0.95
C SER A 262 9.79 -12.90 1.70
N GLY A 263 9.44 -12.69 2.97
CA GLY A 263 8.79 -13.69 3.81
C GLY A 263 7.28 -13.82 3.61
N LEU A 264 6.61 -14.33 4.64
CA LEU A 264 5.15 -14.54 4.66
C LEU A 264 4.39 -13.21 4.58
N PRO A 265 3.18 -13.17 3.97
CA PRO A 265 2.37 -11.95 3.88
C PRO A 265 2.11 -11.24 5.21
N GLU A 266 1.92 -12.01 6.28
CA GLU A 266 1.73 -11.51 7.65
C GLU A 266 2.97 -10.71 8.13
N THR A 267 4.17 -11.24 7.88
CA THR A 267 5.43 -10.58 8.19
C THR A 267 5.62 -9.29 7.40
N LEU A 268 5.26 -9.32 6.10
CA LEU A 268 5.35 -8.15 5.22
C LEU A 268 4.44 -7.01 5.70
N ALA A 269 3.26 -7.33 6.21
CA ALA A 269 2.33 -6.34 6.77
C ALA A 269 2.93 -5.63 8.00
N LEU A 270 3.66 -6.37 8.85
CA LEU A 270 4.34 -5.81 10.04
C LEU A 270 5.57 -4.97 9.66
N SER A 271 6.32 -5.39 8.64
CA SER A 271 7.59 -4.75 8.26
C SER A 271 7.41 -3.49 7.40
N ARG A 272 6.31 -3.38 6.65
CA ARG A 272 6.05 -2.29 5.68
C ARG A 272 6.25 -0.88 6.21
N ASN A 273 5.86 -0.62 7.46
CA ASN A 273 5.96 0.71 8.08
C ASN A 273 7.21 0.87 8.98
N CYS A 274 8.04 -0.16 9.05
CA CYS A 274 9.24 -0.20 9.89
C CYS A 274 10.53 -0.11 9.08
N LEU A 275 10.46 -0.41 7.78
CA LEU A 275 11.62 -0.55 6.90
C LEU A 275 11.61 0.48 5.76
N HIS A 276 12.80 1.01 5.47
CA HIS A 276 13.09 1.73 4.24
C HIS A 276 13.75 0.75 3.28
N ILE A 277 13.11 0.49 2.13
CA ILE A 277 13.61 -0.46 1.14
C ILE A 277 14.05 0.30 -0.10
N CYS A 278 15.29 0.09 -0.54
CA CYS A 278 15.80 0.60 -1.80
C CYS A 278 16.40 -0.54 -2.60
N GLU A 279 15.79 -0.83 -3.74
CA GLU A 279 16.35 -1.73 -4.74
C GLU A 279 17.14 -0.92 -5.76
N VAL A 280 18.43 -1.23 -5.91
CA VAL A 280 19.30 -0.64 -6.92
C VAL A 280 19.51 -1.67 -8.02
N PRO A 281 18.94 -1.47 -9.23
CA PRO A 281 19.13 -2.41 -10.32
C PRO A 281 20.58 -2.47 -10.81
N ALA A 282 20.90 -3.48 -11.62
CA ALA A 282 22.19 -3.57 -12.28
C ALA A 282 22.43 -2.34 -13.18
N GLN A 283 23.65 -1.79 -13.16
CA GLN A 283 24.06 -0.58 -13.90
C GLN A 283 23.41 0.73 -13.39
N TYR A 284 22.82 0.70 -12.19
CA TYR A 284 22.40 1.89 -11.46
C TYR A 284 23.29 2.10 -10.24
N LEU A 285 23.32 3.33 -9.73
CA LEU A 285 23.92 3.68 -8.46
C LEU A 285 22.88 4.36 -7.59
N GLY A 286 22.73 3.91 -6.35
CA GLY A 286 21.90 4.60 -5.37
C GLY A 286 22.71 5.59 -4.52
N LEU A 287 22.07 6.64 -4.04
CA LEU A 287 22.61 7.56 -3.03
C LEU A 287 21.71 7.48 -1.79
N LEU A 288 22.33 7.27 -0.62
CA LEU A 288 21.64 7.24 0.66
C LEU A 288 21.83 8.58 1.39
N TYR A 289 20.71 9.14 1.83
CA TYR A 289 20.66 10.32 2.67
C TYR A 289 19.96 9.97 3.99
N ILE A 290 20.60 10.32 5.10
CA ILE A 290 20.03 10.20 6.45
C ILE A 290 19.91 11.61 7.01
N ASN A 291 18.70 12.01 7.43
CA ASN A 291 18.42 13.34 7.95
C ASN A 291 18.87 14.47 7.01
N GLN A 292 18.69 14.27 5.70
CA GLN A 292 19.11 15.17 4.61
C GLN A 292 20.63 15.28 4.39
N GLU A 293 21.44 14.54 5.15
CA GLU A 293 22.89 14.47 4.94
C GLU A 293 23.26 13.23 4.12
N PHE A 294 24.18 13.41 3.17
CA PHE A 294 24.70 12.30 2.37
C PHE A 294 25.53 11.36 3.25
N GLN A 295 25.27 10.05 3.13
CA GLN A 295 25.96 9.02 3.92
C GLN A 295 26.87 8.16 3.04
N THR A 296 26.30 7.50 2.03
CA THR A 296 27.03 6.53 1.21
C THR A 296 26.41 6.31 -0.16
N GLN A 297 27.20 5.74 -1.07
CA GLN A 297 26.76 5.25 -2.37
C GLN A 297 26.36 3.77 -2.28
N LEU A 298 25.25 3.42 -2.92
CA LEU A 298 24.66 2.09 -2.92
C LEU A 298 24.99 1.40 -4.23
N GLN A 299 25.65 0.25 -4.12
CA GLN A 299 25.92 -0.65 -5.24
C GLN A 299 24.63 -1.39 -5.66
N PRO A 300 24.57 -1.98 -6.86
CA PRO A 300 23.45 -2.82 -7.28
C PRO A 300 23.12 -3.91 -6.25
N GLY A 301 21.84 -4.01 -5.89
CA GLY A 301 21.36 -4.92 -4.86
C GLY A 301 20.16 -4.36 -4.08
N MET A 302 19.63 -5.19 -3.19
CA MET A 302 18.57 -4.81 -2.27
C MET A 302 19.17 -4.31 -0.96
N HIS A 303 18.90 -3.05 -0.64
CA HIS A 303 19.35 -2.42 0.61
C HIS A 303 18.15 -2.05 1.46
N VAL A 304 18.21 -2.38 2.74
CA VAL A 304 17.08 -2.23 3.66
C VAL A 304 17.57 -1.65 4.97
N TRP A 305 16.86 -0.66 5.50
CA TRP A 305 17.18 -0.02 6.78
C TRP A 305 15.98 0.10 7.69
N TRP A 306 16.22 0.17 8.99
CA TRP A 306 15.21 0.55 9.98
C TRP A 306 14.86 2.04 9.89
N LEU A 307 13.56 2.36 9.84
CA LEU A 307 13.04 3.74 9.79
C LEU A 307 13.06 4.47 11.15
N PHE A 308 13.40 3.79 12.24
CA PHE A 308 13.22 4.35 13.57
C PHE A 308 14.25 5.44 13.90
N GLY A 309 13.74 6.61 14.32
CA GLY A 309 14.55 7.74 14.80
C GLY A 309 15.35 8.45 13.70
N ARG A 310 15.08 8.19 12.41
CA ARG A 310 15.83 8.76 11.29
C ARG A 310 14.96 8.99 10.06
N SER A 311 15.25 10.04 9.30
CA SER A 311 14.65 10.28 8.00
C SER A 311 15.56 9.72 6.91
N LEU A 312 15.20 8.57 6.35
CA LEU A 312 15.92 7.93 5.25
C LEU A 312 15.36 8.40 3.90
N GLN A 313 16.23 8.78 2.98
CA GLN A 313 15.89 9.06 1.59
C GLN A 313 16.91 8.39 0.68
N THR A 314 16.43 7.73 -0.36
CA THR A 314 17.27 7.08 -1.36
C THR A 314 16.91 7.57 -2.75
N GLN A 315 17.91 7.88 -3.55
CA GLN A 315 17.74 8.26 -4.95
C GLN A 315 18.61 7.35 -5.81
N VAL A 316 18.04 6.85 -6.90
CA VAL A 316 18.69 5.88 -7.77
C VAL A 316 18.89 6.50 -9.14
N PHE A 317 20.12 6.43 -9.66
CA PHE A 317 20.53 7.03 -10.91
C PHE A 317 20.97 5.95 -11.90
N ASP A 318 20.50 6.06 -13.14
CA ASP A 318 20.90 5.18 -14.23
C ASP A 318 22.27 5.62 -14.78
N LEU A 319 23.25 4.73 -14.76
CA LEU A 319 24.61 5.01 -15.27
C LEU A 319 24.75 4.68 -16.76
N ARG A 320 23.72 4.07 -17.37
CA ARG A 320 23.74 3.69 -18.78
C ARG A 320 23.65 4.93 -19.67
N GLN A 321 24.06 4.73 -20.92
CA GLN A 321 23.92 5.75 -21.95
C GLN A 321 22.43 6.03 -22.22
N GLN A 322 22.08 7.31 -22.18
CA GLN A 322 20.74 7.83 -22.37
C GLN A 322 20.73 8.81 -23.53
N THR A 323 19.61 8.90 -24.23
CA THR A 323 19.44 9.81 -25.36
C THR A 323 18.50 10.94 -24.97
N LEU A 324 18.94 12.17 -25.17
CA LEU A 324 18.15 13.39 -25.00
C LEU A 324 17.90 14.02 -26.38
N GLU A 325 16.64 14.15 -26.76
CA GLU A 325 16.25 14.83 -27.99
C GLU A 325 15.77 16.26 -27.70
N VAL A 326 16.37 17.24 -28.37
CA VAL A 326 15.95 18.64 -28.37
C VAL A 326 15.29 18.94 -29.71
N SER A 327 13.96 19.07 -29.70
CA SER A 327 13.16 19.21 -30.92
C SER A 327 12.62 20.63 -31.11
N GLY A 328 12.39 20.99 -32.37
CA GLY A 328 11.59 22.14 -32.77
C GLY A 328 12.21 23.49 -32.44
N GLN A 329 13.55 23.60 -32.50
CA GLN A 329 14.25 24.86 -32.24
C GLN A 329 14.21 25.76 -33.48
N ASP A 330 13.48 26.87 -33.40
CA ASP A 330 13.46 27.89 -34.45
C ASP A 330 14.59 28.90 -34.22
N ILE A 331 15.57 28.90 -35.14
CA ILE A 331 16.81 29.67 -35.03
C ILE A 331 17.08 30.39 -36.36
N LEU A 332 17.57 31.62 -36.28
CA LEU A 332 18.06 32.37 -37.44
C LEU A 332 19.54 32.05 -37.66
N SER A 333 19.90 31.66 -38.89
CA SER A 333 21.30 31.58 -39.32
C SER A 333 21.94 32.97 -39.43
N LYS A 334 23.25 33.02 -39.66
CA LYS A 334 24.00 34.28 -39.87
C LYS A 334 23.43 35.14 -41.00
N ASP A 335 22.88 34.51 -42.04
CA ASP A 335 22.27 35.18 -43.19
C ASP A 335 20.80 35.56 -42.96
N LYS A 336 20.32 35.46 -41.71
CA LYS A 336 18.93 35.75 -41.30
C LYS A 336 17.88 34.84 -41.93
N VAL A 337 18.28 33.64 -42.36
CA VAL A 337 17.34 32.61 -42.80
C VAL A 337 16.79 31.87 -41.57
N PRO A 338 15.46 31.82 -41.37
CA PRO A 338 14.86 31.05 -40.28
C PRO A 338 14.92 29.55 -40.59
N LEU A 339 15.40 28.77 -39.63
CA LEU A 339 15.59 27.33 -39.71
C LEU A 339 14.96 26.67 -38.50
N ARG A 340 14.32 25.52 -38.71
CA ARG A 340 13.81 24.69 -37.62
C ARG A 340 14.68 23.46 -37.46
N LEU A 341 15.25 23.28 -36.27
CA LEU A 341 16.30 22.29 -36.02
C LEU A 341 15.89 21.30 -34.95
N ASN A 342 16.28 20.04 -35.16
CA ASN A 342 16.20 18.96 -34.18
C ASN A 342 17.61 18.43 -33.90
N LEU A 343 17.91 18.17 -32.63
CA LEU A 343 19.20 17.69 -32.18
C LEU A 343 19.01 16.49 -31.24
N THR A 344 19.92 15.54 -31.29
CA THR A 344 20.00 14.43 -30.34
C THR A 344 21.36 14.43 -29.65
N ALA A 345 21.36 14.12 -28.36
CA ALA A 345 22.57 14.01 -27.55
C ALA A 345 22.53 12.73 -26.73
N GLY A 346 23.62 11.95 -26.79
CA GLY A 346 23.87 10.80 -25.94
C GLY A 346 24.67 11.23 -24.72
N TYR A 347 24.16 10.97 -23.53
CA TYR A 347 24.82 11.30 -22.27
C TYR A 347 24.73 10.15 -21.27
N ARG A 348 25.66 10.09 -20.32
CA ARG A 348 25.66 9.17 -19.20
C ARG A 348 26.14 9.86 -17.93
N ILE A 349 25.64 9.41 -16.79
CA ILE A 349 26.04 9.94 -15.48
C ILE A 349 27.20 9.09 -14.97
N ILE A 350 28.38 9.70 -14.76
CA ILE A 350 29.54 9.02 -14.17
C ILE A 350 29.52 9.15 -12.65
N ASP A 351 29.27 10.36 -12.15
CA ASP A 351 29.25 10.67 -10.72
C ASP A 351 27.89 11.27 -10.32
N PRO A 352 26.94 10.42 -9.89
CA PRO A 352 25.62 10.85 -9.45
C PRO A 352 25.65 11.81 -8.26
N LEU A 353 26.64 11.70 -7.37
CA LEU A 353 26.73 12.55 -6.19
C LEU A 353 27.06 13.99 -6.60
N ARG A 354 28.05 14.17 -7.48
CA ARG A 354 28.38 15.48 -8.05
C ARG A 354 27.21 16.05 -8.85
N ALA A 355 26.59 15.23 -9.70
CA ALA A 355 25.45 15.65 -10.51
C ALA A 355 24.29 16.14 -9.64
N LYS A 356 23.95 15.41 -8.57
CA LYS A 356 22.85 15.77 -7.68
C LYS A 356 23.13 17.00 -6.83
N ASN A 357 24.36 17.15 -6.34
CA ASN A 357 24.73 18.31 -5.52
C ASN A 357 24.85 19.59 -6.35
N GLY A 358 25.26 19.48 -7.61
CA GLY A 358 25.41 20.64 -8.50
C GLY A 358 24.12 21.07 -9.19
N LEU A 359 23.21 20.13 -9.49
CA LEU A 359 22.01 20.39 -10.30
C LEU A 359 20.74 19.84 -9.63
N VAL A 360 19.69 20.67 -9.59
CA VAL A 360 18.36 20.26 -9.12
C VAL A 360 17.71 19.29 -10.11
N ASP A 361 17.78 19.61 -11.40
CA ASP A 361 17.25 18.84 -12.52
C ASP A 361 18.33 18.69 -13.60
N ILE A 362 18.89 17.48 -13.69
CA ILE A 362 20.00 17.15 -14.60
C ILE A 362 19.54 17.23 -16.05
N VAL A 363 18.38 16.64 -16.37
CA VAL A 363 17.87 16.56 -17.74
C VAL A 363 17.44 17.94 -18.23
N GLY A 364 16.74 18.71 -17.38
CA GLY A 364 16.36 20.07 -17.70
C GLY A 364 17.54 21.03 -17.89
N TYR A 365 18.63 20.84 -17.12
CA TYR A 365 19.87 21.60 -17.33
C TYR A 365 20.51 21.25 -18.67
N LEU A 366 20.73 19.96 -18.96
CA LEU A 366 21.29 19.49 -20.24
C LEU A 366 20.48 20.00 -21.44
N TYR A 367 19.15 19.93 -21.35
CA TYR A 367 18.27 20.41 -22.41
C TYR A 367 18.47 21.89 -22.71
N LYS A 368 18.57 22.74 -21.68
CA LYS A 368 18.79 24.19 -21.84
C LYS A 368 20.17 24.50 -22.41
N GLU A 369 21.20 23.83 -21.91
CA GLU A 369 22.56 24.04 -22.42
C GLU A 369 22.67 23.60 -23.89
N LEU A 370 22.04 22.48 -24.28
CA LEU A 370 22.00 22.03 -25.68
C LEU A 370 21.28 23.04 -26.58
N GLN A 371 20.22 23.68 -26.10
CA GLN A 371 19.55 24.76 -26.84
C GLN A 371 20.46 25.98 -27.04
N PHE A 372 21.22 26.38 -26.02
CA PHE A 372 22.15 27.50 -26.15
C PHE A 372 23.30 27.17 -27.08
N ALA A 373 23.87 25.97 -26.97
CA ALA A 373 24.93 25.47 -27.84
C ALA A 373 24.47 25.43 -29.31
N LEU A 374 23.28 24.89 -29.58
CA LEU A 374 22.70 24.87 -30.92
C LEU A 374 22.47 26.29 -31.47
N ARG A 375 21.95 27.21 -30.65
CA ARG A 375 21.71 28.60 -31.06
C ARG A 375 23.00 29.33 -31.40
N GLY A 376 24.06 29.14 -30.61
CA GLY A 376 25.38 29.71 -30.90
C GLY A 376 25.99 29.14 -32.18
N ALA A 377 26.03 27.81 -32.28
CA ALA A 377 26.63 27.10 -33.41
C ALA A 377 25.98 27.41 -34.76
N VAL A 378 24.67 27.67 -34.77
CA VAL A 378 23.89 28.00 -35.98
C VAL A 378 23.92 29.51 -36.27
N GLY A 379 23.88 30.35 -35.23
CA GLY A 379 23.89 31.81 -35.40
C GLY A 379 25.20 32.36 -35.98
N GLU A 380 26.32 31.66 -35.78
CA GLU A 380 27.64 32.05 -36.30
C GLU A 380 27.92 31.59 -37.74
N ARG A 381 27.05 30.74 -38.31
CA ARG A 381 27.26 30.09 -39.61
C ARG A 381 26.21 30.51 -40.64
N THR A 382 26.64 30.57 -41.90
CA THR A 382 25.78 30.82 -43.06
C THR A 382 24.94 29.59 -43.39
N LEU A 383 23.83 29.75 -44.11
CA LEU A 383 22.97 28.63 -44.49
C LEU A 383 23.74 27.56 -45.28
N ASP A 384 24.53 27.98 -46.27
CA ASP A 384 25.27 27.08 -47.14
C ASP A 384 26.29 26.25 -46.35
N ALA A 385 27.01 26.88 -45.41
CA ALA A 385 27.96 26.19 -44.54
C ALA A 385 27.28 25.14 -43.64
N LEU A 386 26.06 25.43 -43.17
CA LEU A 386 25.28 24.49 -42.35
C LEU A 386 24.79 23.28 -43.16
N LEU A 387 24.55 23.45 -44.46
CA LEU A 387 24.11 22.39 -45.36
C LEU A 387 25.30 21.55 -45.90
N GLU A 388 26.45 22.18 -46.09
CA GLU A 388 27.67 21.56 -46.61
C GLU A 388 28.42 20.73 -45.55
N ASP A 389 28.61 21.27 -44.34
CA ASP A 389 29.35 20.60 -43.25
C ASP A 389 28.55 20.52 -41.95
N LYS A 390 27.71 19.48 -41.86
CA LYS A 390 26.97 19.17 -40.62
C LYS A 390 27.89 18.74 -39.48
N GLY A 391 29.03 18.09 -39.78
CA GLY A 391 29.94 17.58 -38.75
C GLY A 391 30.62 18.69 -37.96
N ALA A 392 30.92 19.83 -38.60
CA ALA A 392 31.44 21.00 -37.90
C ALA A 392 30.47 21.56 -36.84
N ILE A 393 29.16 21.45 -37.06
CA ILE A 393 28.14 21.87 -36.10
C ILE A 393 28.17 20.93 -34.89
N ASP A 394 28.13 19.63 -35.16
CA ASP A 394 28.12 18.58 -34.14
C ASP A 394 29.34 18.70 -33.21
N ASN A 395 30.53 18.90 -33.77
CA ASN A 395 31.76 19.08 -32.99
C ASN A 395 31.74 20.34 -32.12
N SER A 396 31.25 21.45 -32.65
CA SER A 396 31.17 22.72 -31.92
C SER A 396 30.20 22.63 -30.73
N ILE A 397 29.05 21.98 -30.92
CA ILE A 397 28.07 21.75 -29.85
C ILE A 397 28.64 20.77 -28.82
N PHE A 398 29.32 19.71 -29.28
CA PHE A 398 29.93 18.71 -28.43
C PHE A 398 30.99 19.33 -27.49
N GLU A 399 31.91 20.14 -28.01
CA GLU A 399 32.95 20.81 -27.21
C GLU A 399 32.35 21.75 -26.16
N TYR A 400 31.35 22.56 -26.54
CA TYR A 400 30.67 23.48 -25.62
C TYR A 400 30.02 22.72 -24.45
N ILE A 401 29.24 21.68 -24.76
CA ILE A 401 28.50 20.92 -23.76
C ILE A 401 29.45 20.15 -22.85
N ARG A 402 30.45 19.49 -23.43
CA ARG A 402 31.43 18.71 -22.66
C ARG A 402 32.15 19.56 -21.62
N GLN A 403 32.49 20.81 -21.95
CA GLN A 403 33.10 21.72 -21.00
C GLN A 403 32.15 22.10 -19.85
N LYS A 404 30.86 22.30 -20.15
CA LYS A 404 29.85 22.65 -19.15
C LYS A 404 29.43 21.48 -18.26
N THR A 405 29.40 20.26 -18.79
CA THR A 405 28.93 19.07 -18.06
C THR A 405 30.01 18.39 -17.24
N ALA A 406 31.29 18.59 -17.56
CA ALA A 406 32.42 18.02 -16.84
C ALA A 406 32.41 18.35 -15.35
N ASP A 407 32.05 19.58 -14.99
CA ASP A 407 32.00 20.04 -13.60
C ASP A 407 30.92 19.30 -12.76
N TYR A 408 29.91 18.74 -13.42
CA TYR A 408 28.77 18.07 -12.80
C TYR A 408 28.86 16.54 -12.85
N GLY A 409 29.96 15.95 -13.33
CA GLY A 409 30.12 14.49 -13.38
C GLY A 409 29.23 13.81 -14.44
N ILE A 410 28.84 14.55 -15.47
CA ILE A 410 28.04 14.05 -16.61
C ILE A 410 28.94 14.01 -17.84
N GLU A 411 28.98 12.85 -18.49
CA GLU A 411 29.68 12.66 -19.75
C GLU A 411 28.69 12.68 -20.90
N VAL A 412 29.05 13.40 -21.95
CA VAL A 412 28.30 13.43 -23.21
C VAL A 412 29.17 12.71 -24.23
N ASP A 413 28.66 11.60 -24.76
CA ASP A 413 29.38 10.69 -25.65
C ASP A 413 29.23 11.11 -27.11
N SER A 414 28.06 11.65 -27.49
CA SER A 414 27.75 12.03 -28.87
C SER A 414 26.72 13.13 -28.92
N VAL A 415 26.89 14.09 -29.83
CA VAL A 415 25.86 15.08 -30.16
C VAL A 415 25.73 15.13 -31.67
N GLY A 416 24.50 15.20 -32.17
CA GLY A 416 24.22 15.24 -33.60
C GLY A 416 22.98 16.04 -33.94
N VAL A 417 23.07 16.92 -34.94
CA VAL A 417 21.90 17.55 -35.55
C VAL A 417 21.15 16.51 -36.38
N LYS A 418 19.93 16.17 -35.95
CA LYS A 418 19.07 15.16 -36.60
C LYS A 418 18.53 15.69 -37.92
N ASP A 419 17.85 16.84 -37.87
CA ASP A 419 17.19 17.44 -39.02
C ASP A 419 17.33 18.97 -39.04
N ILE A 420 17.54 19.51 -40.24
CA ILE A 420 17.46 20.94 -40.55
C ILE A 420 16.26 21.14 -41.48
N ILE A 421 15.20 21.74 -40.96
CA ILE A 421 13.96 21.98 -41.69
C ILE A 421 13.97 23.43 -42.18
N LEU A 422 13.94 23.57 -43.50
CA LEU A 422 13.89 24.84 -44.19
C LEU A 422 12.43 25.28 -44.41
N PRO A 423 12.12 26.58 -44.35
CA PRO A 423 10.85 27.12 -44.83
C PRO A 423 10.66 26.79 -46.31
N GLY A 424 9.41 26.53 -46.72
CA GLY A 424 9.08 26.12 -48.09
C GLY A 424 9.54 27.13 -49.16
N GLU A 425 9.47 28.42 -48.85
CA GLU A 425 9.91 29.50 -49.75
C GLU A 425 11.41 29.42 -50.04
N ILE A 426 12.24 29.30 -48.99
CA ILE A 426 13.70 29.21 -49.10
C ILE A 426 14.11 27.94 -49.83
N LYS A 427 13.50 26.81 -49.51
CA LYS A 427 13.75 25.53 -50.20
C LYS A 427 13.50 25.66 -51.71
N THR A 428 12.43 26.36 -52.10
CA THR A 428 12.10 26.58 -53.52
C THR A 428 13.12 27.46 -54.22
N ILE A 429 13.60 28.53 -53.57
CA ILE A 429 14.63 29.41 -54.11
C ILE A 429 15.94 28.64 -54.29
N LEU A 430 16.37 27.89 -53.27
CA LEU A 430 17.62 27.13 -53.30
C LEU A 430 17.60 26.07 -54.42
N SER A 431 16.49 25.35 -54.59
CA SER A 431 16.33 24.40 -55.69
C SER A 431 16.49 25.06 -57.06
N LYS A 432 15.93 26.27 -57.26
CA LYS A 432 16.07 27.02 -58.52
C LYS A 432 17.50 27.48 -58.77
N VAL A 433 18.20 27.92 -57.72
CA VAL A 433 19.61 28.33 -57.82
C VAL A 433 20.49 27.14 -58.22
N VAL A 434 20.32 25.99 -57.55
CA VAL A 434 21.05 24.76 -57.85
C VAL A 434 20.73 24.27 -59.26
N GLU A 435 19.47 24.31 -59.69
CA GLU A 435 19.06 23.96 -61.06
C GLU A 435 19.74 24.86 -62.09
N ALA A 436 19.74 26.17 -61.87
CA ALA A 436 20.40 27.13 -62.76
C ALA A 436 21.92 26.92 -62.82
N GLU A 437 22.57 26.66 -61.67
CA GLU A 437 24.01 26.39 -61.60
C GLU A 437 24.37 25.10 -62.33
N LYS A 438 23.62 24.01 -62.11
CA LYS A 438 23.82 22.74 -62.83
C LYS A 438 23.56 22.88 -64.32
N ALA A 439 22.54 23.63 -64.73
CA ALA A 439 22.28 23.92 -66.14
C ALA A 439 23.41 24.74 -66.78
N ALA A 440 23.96 25.72 -66.06
CA ALA A 440 25.12 26.49 -66.50
C ALA A 440 26.37 25.61 -66.62
N GLN A 441 26.65 24.78 -65.61
CA GLN A 441 27.77 23.83 -65.61
C GLN A 441 27.66 22.83 -66.77
N ALA A 442 26.48 22.25 -66.99
CA ALA A 442 26.20 21.36 -68.11
C ALA A 442 26.40 22.07 -69.47
N ASN A 443 25.97 23.32 -69.58
CA ASN A 443 26.19 24.12 -70.79
C ASN A 443 27.68 24.37 -71.06
N VAL A 444 28.48 24.68 -70.02
CA VAL A 444 29.92 24.87 -70.18
C VAL A 444 30.61 23.58 -70.62
N VAL A 445 30.26 22.44 -70.01
CA VAL A 445 30.78 21.13 -70.40
C VAL A 445 30.40 20.83 -71.84
N ARG A 446 29.11 20.97 -72.21
CA ARG A 446 28.64 20.77 -73.59
C ARG A 446 29.39 21.65 -74.59
N ARG A 447 29.57 22.95 -74.32
CA ARG A 447 30.32 23.86 -75.20
C ARG A 447 31.79 23.48 -75.33
N ARG A 448 32.42 23.03 -74.24
CA ARG A 448 33.80 22.53 -74.25
C ARG A 448 33.92 21.25 -75.08
N GLU A 449 32.99 20.31 -74.91
CA GLU A 449 32.92 19.08 -75.68
C GLU A 449 32.65 19.34 -77.16
N GLU A 450 31.70 20.21 -77.51
CA GLU A 450 31.44 20.65 -78.88
C GLU A 450 32.71 21.24 -79.52
N THR A 451 33.40 22.14 -78.82
CA THR A 451 34.64 22.77 -79.33
C THR A 451 35.76 21.74 -79.51
N ALA A 452 35.93 20.82 -78.55
CA ALA A 452 36.91 19.75 -78.63
C ALA A 452 36.61 18.80 -79.80
N ALA A 453 35.34 18.42 -79.97
CA ALA A 453 34.87 17.60 -81.08
C ALA A 453 35.12 18.29 -82.43
N THR A 454 34.76 19.57 -82.57
CA THR A 454 35.01 20.34 -83.81
C THR A 454 36.49 20.46 -84.12
N ARG A 455 37.35 20.72 -83.12
CA ARG A 455 38.81 20.76 -83.30
C ARG A 455 39.36 19.40 -83.73
N SER A 456 38.89 18.31 -83.11
CA SER A 456 39.28 16.96 -83.48
C SER A 456 38.84 16.63 -84.91
N MET A 457 37.61 16.98 -85.30
CA MET A 457 37.11 16.82 -86.66
C MET A 457 37.94 17.62 -87.67
N LEU A 458 38.29 18.87 -87.37
CA LEU A 458 39.13 19.70 -88.25
C LEU A 458 40.53 19.10 -88.44
N ASN A 459 41.15 18.64 -87.35
CA ASN A 459 42.45 17.96 -87.44
C ASN A 459 42.36 16.67 -88.25
N THR A 460 41.30 15.89 -88.04
CA THR A 460 41.02 14.67 -88.78
C THR A 460 40.84 14.97 -90.27
N ALA A 461 40.08 16.01 -90.62
CA ALA A 461 39.86 16.45 -92.00
C ALA A 461 41.17 16.89 -92.68
N ARG A 462 42.04 17.64 -91.98
CA ARG A 462 43.37 18.03 -92.50
C ARG A 462 44.25 16.82 -92.82
N VAL A 463 44.31 15.85 -91.91
CA VAL A 463 45.08 14.60 -92.15
C VAL A 463 44.53 13.81 -93.33
N MET A 464 43.22 13.85 -93.57
CA MET A 464 42.57 13.18 -94.70
C MET A 464 42.77 13.91 -96.03
N GLU A 465 42.82 15.25 -96.01
CA GLU A 465 43.08 16.08 -97.20
C GLU A 465 44.47 15.76 -97.80
N ASP A 466 45.48 15.60 -96.95
CA ASP A 466 46.85 15.31 -97.36
C ASP A 466 47.13 13.81 -97.64
N ASN A 467 46.18 12.90 -97.32
CA ASN A 467 46.36 11.45 -97.46
C ASN A 467 45.12 10.73 -98.01
N PRO A 468 45.09 10.43 -99.32
CA PRO A 468 43.96 9.74 -99.97
C PRO A 468 43.66 8.33 -99.40
N VAL A 469 44.68 7.64 -98.87
CA VAL A 469 44.50 6.30 -98.27
C VAL A 469 43.79 6.40 -96.93
N ALA A 470 44.10 7.43 -96.13
CA ALA A 470 43.43 7.69 -94.86
C ALA A 470 41.95 8.06 -95.04
N LEU A 471 41.63 8.86 -96.07
CA LEU A 471 40.25 9.17 -96.44
C LEU A 471 39.48 7.88 -96.81
N ARG A 472 40.08 7.02 -97.65
CA ARG A 472 39.44 5.76 -98.06
C ARG A 472 39.20 4.81 -96.90
N LEU A 473 40.14 4.71 -95.95
CA LEU A 473 39.95 3.95 -94.72
C LEU A 473 38.81 4.53 -93.87
N LYS A 474 38.67 5.85 -93.80
CA LYS A 474 37.57 6.48 -93.05
C LYS A 474 36.21 6.25 -93.71
N GLU A 475 36.12 6.34 -95.03
CA GLU A 475 34.92 5.96 -95.77
C GLU A 475 34.51 4.52 -95.46
N LEU A 476 35.47 3.60 -95.45
CA LEU A 476 35.23 2.20 -95.10
C LEU A 476 34.79 2.04 -93.63
N GLU A 477 35.39 2.76 -92.68
CA GLU A 477 34.95 2.77 -91.27
C GLU A 477 33.52 3.34 -91.09
N VAL A 478 33.15 4.34 -91.90
CA VAL A 478 31.77 4.86 -91.91
C VAL A 478 30.82 3.84 -92.53
N LEU A 479 31.21 3.19 -93.62
CA LEU A 479 30.43 2.12 -94.25
C LEU A 479 30.27 0.91 -93.32
N GLU A 480 31.31 0.53 -92.58
CA GLU A 480 31.27 -0.52 -91.56
C GLU A 480 30.26 -0.17 -90.47
N ARG A 481 30.31 1.05 -89.93
CA ARG A 481 29.37 1.53 -88.91
C ARG A 481 27.93 1.65 -89.40
N ILE A 482 27.74 1.97 -90.69
CA ILE A 482 26.41 1.95 -91.33
C ILE A 482 25.94 0.51 -91.49
N ALA A 483 26.80 -0.39 -91.96
CA ALA A 483 26.49 -1.81 -92.12
C ALA A 483 26.16 -2.48 -90.77
N GLU A 484 26.86 -2.11 -89.70
CA GLU A 484 26.59 -2.55 -88.33
C GLU A 484 25.20 -2.11 -87.84
N LYS A 485 24.69 -0.95 -88.29
CA LYS A 485 23.33 -0.47 -87.98
C LYS A 485 22.23 -1.09 -88.85
N ILE A 486 22.56 -1.83 -89.92
CA ILE A 486 21.58 -2.50 -90.80
C ILE A 486 21.42 -3.96 -90.34
N GLU A 487 20.56 -4.19 -89.35
CA GLU A 487 20.32 -5.54 -88.81
C GLU A 487 19.38 -6.42 -89.69
N LYS A 488 18.65 -5.84 -90.65
CA LYS A 488 17.74 -6.57 -91.55
C LYS A 488 17.68 -5.96 -92.95
N ILE A 489 18.06 -6.76 -93.95
CA ILE A 489 17.80 -6.47 -95.37
C ILE A 489 16.56 -7.28 -95.78
N GLN A 490 15.44 -6.60 -96.05
CA GLN A 490 14.24 -7.23 -96.63
C GLN A 490 14.33 -7.19 -98.15
N VAL A 491 14.45 -8.36 -98.78
CA VAL A 491 14.41 -8.50 -100.25
C VAL A 491 13.03 -9.03 -100.65
N ASN A 492 12.23 -8.19 -101.30
CA ASN A 492 10.92 -8.57 -101.83
C ASN A 492 11.06 -8.98 -103.31
N GLY A 493 11.25 -10.28 -103.59
CA GLY A 493 11.30 -10.82 -104.94
C GLY A 493 11.22 -12.36 -104.97
N SER A 494 10.39 -12.91 -105.87
CA SER A 494 10.11 -14.35 -106.00
C SER A 494 11.37 -15.16 -106.39
N LEU A 495 11.64 -16.26 -105.67
CA LEU A 495 12.85 -17.09 -105.78
C LEU A 495 13.10 -17.68 -107.19
N ASP A 496 12.08 -17.85 -108.02
CA ASP A 496 12.22 -18.45 -109.36
C ASP A 496 12.95 -17.54 -110.38
N ASN A 497 12.86 -16.22 -110.23
CA ASN A 497 13.57 -15.31 -111.13
C ASN A 497 15.09 -15.30 -110.89
N ILE A 498 15.54 -15.58 -109.66
CA ILE A 498 16.97 -15.54 -109.30
C ILE A 498 17.70 -16.80 -109.80
N LEU A 499 17.04 -17.96 -109.80
CA LEU A 499 17.63 -19.22 -110.28
C LEU A 499 17.82 -19.27 -111.80
N THR A 500 17.00 -18.52 -112.55
CA THR A 500 17.03 -18.55 -114.03
C THR A 500 18.11 -17.62 -114.62
N GLU A 501 18.45 -16.51 -113.94
CA GLU A 501 19.50 -15.59 -114.42
C GLU A 501 20.93 -16.09 -114.13
N LEU A 502 21.14 -16.91 -113.10
CA LEU A 502 22.45 -17.51 -112.81
C LEU A 502 22.94 -18.51 -113.88
N ILE A 503 22.03 -19.08 -114.68
CA ILE A 503 22.38 -20.06 -115.72
C ILE A 503 22.74 -19.39 -117.06
N ARG A 504 22.47 -18.08 -117.25
CA ARG A 504 22.79 -17.36 -118.50
C ARG A 504 24.16 -16.66 -118.52
N ILE A 505 24.94 -16.71 -117.44
CA ILE A 505 26.26 -16.05 -117.36
C ILE A 505 27.44 -17.00 -117.66
N ASN A 506 27.18 -18.29 -117.94
CA ASN A 506 28.20 -19.23 -118.43
C ASN A 506 27.98 -19.62 -119.90
N ARG A 507 27.94 -18.61 -120.78
CA ARG A 507 28.32 -18.77 -122.20
C ARG A 507 28.94 -17.50 -122.76
#